data_AF-A0A7X8C032-F1
#
_entry.id   AF-A0A7X8C032-F1
#
_cell.length_a   1.000
_cell.length_b   1.000
_cell.length_c   1.000
_cell.angle_alpha   90.00
_cell.angle_beta   90.00
_cell.angle_gamma   90.00
#
_symmetry.space_group_name_H-M   'P 1'
#
loop_
_entity.id
_entity.type
_entity.pdbx_description
1 polymer ?
#
loop_
_entity_poly.entity_id
_entity_poly.type
_entity_poly.pdbx_seq_one_letter_code
_entity_poly.pdbx_strand_id
1 'polypeptide(L)' 'MFDIGGGELLLILLAILLLFGPKKIPEIMRMFGKGLGKIKQAQTELKQQIREIEKEVESPLEDIKNEIEK' A
#
# COMPACT_ATOMS: atom_id res chain seq x y z
N MET A 1 -16.56 -21.48 -18.25
CA MET A 1 -17.80 -20.67 -18.23
C MET A 1 -17.54 -19.16 -18.21
N PHE A 2 -16.36 -18.68 -18.59
CA PHE A 2 -16.11 -17.29 -18.98
C PHE A 2 -14.82 -17.31 -19.81
N ASP A 3 -14.95 -17.68 -21.08
CA ASP A 3 -13.85 -17.51 -22.03
C ASP A 3 -13.98 -16.08 -22.56
N ILE A 4 -13.60 -15.09 -21.73
CA ILE A 4 -13.67 -13.69 -22.13
C ILE A 4 -12.61 -13.48 -23.20
N GLY A 5 -13.03 -13.58 -24.45
CA GLY A 5 -12.17 -13.35 -25.60
C GLY A 5 -11.77 -11.87 -25.70
N GLY A 6 -10.72 -11.59 -26.46
CA GLY A 6 -10.24 -10.21 -26.66
C GLY A 6 -11.32 -9.24 -27.17
N GLY A 7 -12.31 -9.73 -27.93
CA GLY A 7 -13.45 -8.94 -28.41
C GLY A 7 -14.44 -8.54 -27.32
N GLU A 8 -14.75 -9.44 -26.38
CA GLU A 8 -15.68 -9.17 -25.28
C GLU A 8 -15.06 -8.17 -24.29
N LEU A 9 -13.77 -8.30 -24.01
CA LEU A 9 -13.04 -7.34 -23.18
C LEU A 9 -13.04 -5.93 -23.81
N LEU A 10 -12.90 -5.83 -25.14
CA LEU A 10 -12.97 -4.56 -25.85
C LEU A 10 -14.36 -3.91 -25.74
N LEU A 11 -15.43 -4.70 -25.84
CA LEU A 11 -16.81 -4.24 -25.68
C LEU A 11 -17.08 -3.70 -24.27
N ILE A 12 -16.60 -4.40 -23.23
CA ILE A 12 -16.72 -3.95 -21.85
C ILE A 12 -15.94 -2.64 -21.65
N LEU A 13 -14.71 -2.57 -22.17
CA LEU A 13 -13.90 -1.36 -22.09
C LEU A 13 -14.60 -0.18 -22.78
N LEU A 14 -15.19 -0.40 -23.96
CA LEU A 14 -15.93 0.60 -24.70
C LEU A 14 -17.18 1.06 -23.93
N ALA A 15 -17.93 0.14 -23.33
CA ALA A 15 -19.08 0.48 -22.49
C ALA A 15 -18.68 1.37 -21.31
N ILE A 16 -17.59 1.02 -20.60
CA ILE A 16 -17.04 1.82 -19.51
C ILE A 16 -16.60 3.20 -20.02
N LEU A 17 -15.94 3.27 -21.17
CA LEU A 17 -15.51 4.53 -21.79
C LEU A 17 -16.69 5.40 -22.22
N LEU A 18 -17.81 4.83 -22.65
CA LEU A 18 -19.01 5.60 -23.00
C LEU A 18 -19.71 6.13 -21.74
N LEU A 19 -19.77 5.34 -20.67
CA LEU A 19 -20.41 5.74 -19.40
C LEU A 19 -19.62 6.82 -18.66
N PHE A 20 -18.31 6.64 -18.56
CA PHE A 20 -17.44 7.50 -17.73
C PHE A 20 -16.57 8.46 -18.55
N GLY A 21 -16.37 8.20 -19.84
CA GLY A 21 -15.48 8.97 -20.70
C GLY A 21 -14.01 8.51 -20.62
N PRO A 22 -13.23 8.64 -21.70
CA PRO A 22 -11.83 8.23 -21.75
C PRO A 22 -10.91 9.01 -20.81
N LYS A 23 -11.33 10.21 -20.38
CA LYS A 23 -10.53 11.06 -19.47
C LYS A 23 -10.62 10.62 -18.01
N LYS A 24 -11.75 10.03 -17.57
CA LYS A 24 -11.94 9.63 -16.17
C LYS A 24 -11.08 8.43 -15.77
N ILE A 25 -10.84 7.50 -16.70
CA ILE A 25 -10.05 6.30 -16.45
C ILE A 25 -8.60 6.64 -16.01
N PRO A 26 -7.82 7.45 -16.76
CA PRO A 26 -6.50 7.93 -16.32
C PRO A 26 -6.54 8.78 -15.06
N GLU A 27 -7.58 9.58 -14.87
CA GLU A 27 -7.74 10.45 -13.70
C GLU A 27 -7.88 9.62 -12.42
N ILE A 28 -8.77 8.61 -12.41
CA ILE A 28 -8.94 7.68 -11.30
C ILE A 28 -7.66 6.91 -11.04
N MET A 29 -6.98 6.40 -12.09
CA MET A 29 -5.70 5.72 -11.93
C MET A 29 -4.64 6.62 -11.27
N ARG A 30 -4.54 7.88 -11.67
CA ARG A 30 -3.60 8.84 -11.07
C ARG A 30 -3.94 9.12 -9.61
N MET A 31 -5.22 9.29 -9.29
CA MET A 31 -5.67 9.49 -7.91
C MET A 31 -5.38 8.26 -7.04
N PHE A 32 -5.74 7.07 -7.53
CA PHE A 32 -5.52 5.82 -6.83
C PHE A 32 -4.03 5.52 -6.65
N GLY A 33 -3.22 5.73 -7.69
CA GLY A 33 -1.77 5.58 -7.63
C GLY A 33 -1.12 6.52 -6.61
N LYS A 34 -1.54 7.78 -6.54
CA LYS A 34 -1.10 8.72 -5.48
C LYS A 34 -1.54 8.25 -4.09
N GLY A 35 -2.76 7.73 -3.95
CA GLY A 35 -3.28 7.18 -2.70
C GLY A 35 -2.46 5.99 -2.21
N LEU A 36 -2.21 5.01 -3.07
CA LEU A 36 -1.36 3.86 -2.76
C LEU A 36 0.07 4.28 -2.39
N GLY A 37 0.63 5.28 -3.08
CA GLY A 37 1.94 5.84 -2.76
C GLY A 37 2.01 6.41 -1.34
N LYS A 38 1.00 7.20 -0.94
CA LYS A 38 0.89 7.74 0.42
C LYS A 38 0.74 6.65 1.47
N ILE A 39 -0.06 5.63 1.19
CA ILE A 39 -0.24 4.48 2.10
C ILE A 39 1.10 3.75 2.31
N LYS A 40 1.85 3.49 1.23
CA LYS A 40 3.16 2.84 1.33
C LYS A 40 4.16 3.68 2.12
N GLN A 41 4.16 5.00 1.93
CA GLN A 41 5.01 5.92 2.69
C GLN A 41 4.67 5.89 4.18
N ALA A 42 3.39 6.03 4.53
CA ALA A 42 2.93 5.97 5.92
C ALA A 42 3.29 4.62 6.58
N GLN A 43 3.11 3.50 5.87
CA GLN A 43 3.54 2.19 6.37
C GLN A 43 5.05 2.12 6.62
N THR A 44 5.86 2.79 5.82
CA THR A 44 7.32 2.80 5.96
C THR A 44 7.74 3.63 7.19
N GLU A 45 7.17 4.83 7.34
CA GLU A 45 7.39 5.69 8.50
C GLU A 45 6.97 5.01 9.81
N LEU A 46 5.80 4.36 9.82
CA LEU A 46 5.34 3.59 10.98
C LEU A 46 6.28 2.44 11.35
N LYS A 47 6.78 1.69 10.35
CA LYS A 47 7.76 0.62 10.60
C LYS A 47 9.06 1.17 11.18
N GLN A 48 9.52 2.33 10.73
CA GLN A 48 10.72 2.97 11.27
C GLN A 48 10.51 3.40 12.72
N GLN A 49 9.38 4.06 13.02
CA GLN A 49 9.04 4.48 14.38
C GLN A 49 8.93 3.28 15.34
N ILE A 50 8.27 2.19 14.92
CA ILE A 50 8.17 0.97 15.75
C ILE A 50 9.56 0.40 16.05
N ARG A 51 10.45 0.37 15.05
CA ARG A 51 11.82 -0.13 15.22
C ARG A 51 12.67 0.76 16.13
N GLU A 52 12.45 2.07 16.09
CA GLU A 52 13.11 3.02 17.01
C GLU A 52 12.65 2.80 18.45
N ILE A 53 11.33 2.66 18.66
CA ILE A 53 10.75 2.35 19.97
C ILE A 53 11.26 1.00 20.49
N GLU A 54 11.30 -0.03 19.64
CA GLU A 54 11.81 -1.36 20.02
C GLU A 54 13.26 -1.27 20.51
N LYS A 55 14.13 -0.53 19.80
CA LYS A 55 15.51 -0.30 20.24
C LYS A 55 15.62 0.48 21.55
N GLU A 56 14.78 1.51 21.72
CA GLU A 56 14.76 2.32 22.94
C GLU A 56 14.26 1.52 24.15
N VAL A 57 13.37 0.55 23.94
CA VAL A 57 12.88 -0.35 25.00
C VAL A 57 13.84 -1.52 25.25
N GLU A 58 14.53 -2.04 24.24
CA GLU A 58 15.44 -3.19 24.37
C GLU A 58 16.73 -2.82 25.12
N SER A 59 17.30 -1.63 24.90
CA SER A 59 18.50 -1.15 25.61
C SER A 59 18.37 -1.19 27.15
N PRO A 60 17.33 -0.60 27.76
CA PRO A 60 17.12 -0.67 29.21
C PRO A 60 16.87 -2.09 29.71
N LEU A 61 16.23 -2.95 28.90
CA LEU A 61 15.93 -4.33 29.29
C LEU A 61 17.18 -5.22 29.23
N GLU A 62 18.08 -4.98 28.29
CA GLU A 62 19.36 -5.69 28.17
C GLU A 62 20.29 -5.34 29.34
N ASP A 63 20.32 -4.07 29.76
CA ASP A 63 21.06 -3.63 30.95
C ASP A 63 20.50 -4.27 32.24
N ILE A 64 19.18 -4.27 32.43
CA ILE A 64 18.52 -4.91 33.59
C ILE A 64 18.78 -6.43 33.60
N LYS A 65 18.71 -7.09 32.44
CA LYS A 65 18.94 -8.53 32.34
C LYS A 65 20.37 -8.92 32.71
N ASN A 66 21.35 -8.15 32.25
CA ASN A 66 22.76 -8.36 32.57
C ASN A 66 23.07 -8.11 34.05
N GLU A 67 22.31 -7.23 34.72
CA GLU A 67 22.45 -6.95 36.15
C GLU A 67 21.81 -8.03 37.04
N ILE A 68 20.79 -8.74 36.54
CA ILE A 68 20.15 -9.88 37.24
C ILE A 68 20.94 -11.19 37.07
N GLU A 69 21.65 -11.38 35.95
CA GLU A 69 22.48 -12.57 35.69
C GLU A 69 23.86 -12.54 36.38
N LYS A 70 24.23 -11.44 37.04
CA LYS A 70 25.53 -11.24 37.71
C LYS A 70 25.44 -11.46 39.22
#